data_AF-A0A2E6H886-F1
#
_entry.id   AF-A0A2E6H886-F1
#
_cell.length_a   1.000
_cell.length_b   1.000
_cell.length_c   1.000
_cell.angle_alpha   90.00
_cell.angle_beta   90.00
_cell.angle_gamma   90.00
#
_symmetry.space_group_name_H-M   'P 1'
#
loop_
_entity.id
_entity.type
_entity.pdbx_description
1 polymer ?
#
loop_
_entity_poly.entity_id
_entity_poly.type
_entity_poly.pdbx_seq_one_letter_code
_entity_poly.pdbx_strand_id
1 'polypeptide(L)'
;MKLSSGEVQTRRRIWMTTQKPKSCTNCPAYEWGIGFVKPENVSQDTKFALIGQGPGEMEARFDRPFFPNAPSGRTLDRWLQGAGLRRSEALISNIVWCWLPARKPNGVPQGNRDPKPEETTYCYEHHLLPLLEDEGYTADDSLIVAVGAPATRALTKLEGPLDKHMGSLKKVKL
;
A
#
# COMPACT_ATOMS: atom_id res chain seq x y z
N MET A 1 -49.86 1.10 18.85
CA MET A 1 -48.67 1.77 19.42
C MET A 1 -47.69 2.05 18.29
N LYS A 2 -47.45 3.33 17.98
CA LYS A 2 -46.44 3.76 17.00
C LYS A 2 -45.07 3.60 17.64
N LEU A 3 -44.19 2.79 17.06
CA LEU A 3 -42.77 2.80 17.42
C LEU A 3 -42.09 3.91 16.60
N SER A 4 -41.46 4.82 17.34
CA SER A 4 -40.83 6.04 16.85
C SER A 4 -39.56 5.75 16.06
N SER A 5 -39.42 6.50 14.98
CA SER A 5 -38.18 6.89 14.32
C SER A 5 -37.08 7.25 15.32
N GLY A 6 -35.95 6.55 15.28
CA GLY A 6 -34.77 7.00 16.03
C GLY A 6 -33.77 5.93 16.40
N GLU A 7 -33.44 5.01 15.50
CA GLU A 7 -32.25 4.17 15.63
C GLU A 7 -31.97 3.57 14.25
N VAL A 8 -31.50 4.43 13.33
CA VAL A 8 -30.76 3.96 12.17
C VAL A 8 -29.52 3.29 12.74
N GLN A 9 -29.65 2.00 12.97
CA GLN A 9 -28.60 1.09 13.36
C GLN A 9 -27.61 1.07 12.21
N THR A 10 -26.73 2.08 12.15
CA THR A 10 -25.59 2.15 11.23
C THR A 10 -24.70 0.97 11.58
N ARG A 11 -24.98 -0.17 10.94
CA ARG A 11 -24.10 -1.33 10.92
C ARG A 11 -22.83 -0.91 10.19
N ARG A 12 -21.95 -0.21 10.92
CA ARG A 12 -20.54 -0.13 10.59
C ARG A 12 -20.07 -1.58 10.61
N ARG A 13 -19.89 -2.20 9.44
CA ARG A 13 -19.03 -3.38 9.31
C ARG A 13 -17.60 -2.89 9.58
N ILE A 14 -17.30 -2.62 10.85
CA ILE A 14 -15.92 -2.46 11.32
C ILE A 14 -15.38 -3.88 11.34
N TRP A 15 -14.75 -4.28 10.25
CA TRP A 15 -13.88 -5.44 10.27
C TRP A 15 -12.72 -5.12 11.22
N MET A 16 -12.25 -6.11 11.98
CA MET A 16 -11.03 -5.92 12.79
C MET A 16 -9.86 -5.74 11.83
N THR A 17 -9.28 -4.53 11.82
CA THR A 17 -8.08 -4.22 11.05
C THR A 17 -6.91 -3.94 11.99
N THR A 18 -5.70 -4.16 11.52
CA THR A 18 -4.48 -3.85 12.27
C THR A 18 -4.43 -2.37 12.65
N GLN A 19 -4.09 -2.08 13.90
CA GLN A 19 -4.01 -0.72 14.41
C GLN A 19 -2.80 0.00 13.80
N LYS A 20 -2.95 1.29 13.51
CA LYS A 20 -1.83 2.11 13.06
C LYS A 20 -0.81 2.28 14.20
N PRO A 21 0.50 2.23 13.92
CA PRO A 21 1.51 2.50 14.93
C PRO A 21 1.48 3.97 15.37
N LYS A 22 2.10 4.27 16.53
CA LYS A 22 2.22 5.64 17.05
C LYS A 22 2.94 6.59 16.08
N SER A 23 3.81 6.04 15.23
CA SER A 23 4.47 6.81 14.17
C SER A 23 3.53 7.34 13.09
N CYS A 24 2.23 7.00 13.11
CA CYS A 24 1.25 7.55 12.17
C CYS A 24 0.50 8.78 12.69
N THR A 25 0.63 9.19 13.97
CA THR A 25 -0.30 10.20 14.57
C THR A 25 -0.26 11.56 13.89
N ASN A 26 0.85 11.91 13.22
CA ASN A 26 0.98 13.17 12.47
C ASN A 26 0.72 13.01 10.97
N CYS A 27 0.34 11.81 10.51
CA CYS A 27 0.01 11.56 9.12
C CYS A 27 -1.33 12.23 8.76
N PRO A 28 -1.45 12.93 7.62
CA PRO A 28 -2.73 13.47 7.16
C PRO A 28 -3.83 12.40 6.98
N ALA A 29 -3.44 11.13 6.81
CA ALA A 29 -4.33 9.98 6.72
C ALA A 29 -4.70 9.33 8.06
N TYR A 30 -4.19 9.84 9.20
CA TYR A 30 -4.31 9.15 10.49
C TYR A 30 -5.76 8.90 10.93
N GLU A 31 -6.61 9.92 10.89
CA GLU A 31 -7.99 9.83 11.39
C GLU A 31 -8.93 8.98 10.52
N TRP A 32 -8.60 8.78 9.24
CA TRP A 32 -9.56 8.31 8.24
C TRP A 32 -9.06 7.18 7.34
N GLY A 33 -7.75 7.01 7.21
CA GLY A 33 -7.20 5.77 6.65
C GLY A 33 -7.58 4.58 7.53
N ILE A 34 -7.73 3.40 6.95
CA ILE A 34 -8.22 2.22 7.67
C ILE A 34 -7.14 1.16 7.69
N GLY A 35 -6.90 0.60 8.87
CA GLY A 35 -5.90 -0.44 9.06
C GLY A 35 -4.46 0.05 8.94
N PHE A 36 -3.54 -0.90 9.02
CA PHE A 36 -2.12 -0.73 8.75
C PHE A 36 -1.56 -2.06 8.26
N VAL A 37 -1.42 -2.20 6.95
CA VAL A 37 -1.00 -3.43 6.28
C VAL A 37 0.52 -3.54 6.32
N LYS A 38 1.01 -4.54 7.03
CA LYS A 38 2.45 -4.77 7.18
C LYS A 38 3.08 -5.34 5.89
N PRO A 39 4.36 -5.08 5.63
CA PRO A 39 5.11 -5.71 4.55
C PRO A 39 5.17 -7.23 4.70
N GLU A 40 5.32 -7.93 3.59
CA GLU A 40 5.51 -9.38 3.52
C GLU A 40 6.97 -9.71 3.20
N ASN A 41 7.49 -10.79 3.79
CA ASN A 41 8.87 -11.30 3.64
C ASN A 41 9.98 -10.42 4.25
N VAL A 42 9.65 -9.63 5.28
CA VAL A 42 10.65 -8.92 6.11
C VAL A 42 11.61 -9.92 6.76
N SER A 43 12.89 -9.56 6.80
CA SER A 43 14.00 -10.34 7.34
C SER A 43 14.19 -11.70 6.65
N GLN A 44 13.78 -11.80 5.38
CA GLN A 44 14.03 -12.97 4.52
C GLN A 44 15.00 -12.62 3.41
N ASP A 45 15.66 -13.63 2.86
CA ASP A 45 16.54 -13.51 1.69
C ASP A 45 15.71 -13.28 0.42
N THR A 46 15.37 -12.01 0.18
CA THR A 46 14.57 -11.55 -0.96
C THR A 46 15.49 -10.96 -2.04
N LYS A 47 15.12 -11.16 -3.31
CA LYS A 47 15.93 -10.77 -4.47
C LYS A 47 15.59 -9.38 -5.02
N PHE A 48 14.40 -8.89 -4.73
CA PHE A 48 13.91 -7.59 -5.17
C PHE A 48 12.77 -7.12 -4.26
N ALA A 49 12.57 -5.81 -4.15
CA ALA A 49 11.40 -5.25 -3.49
C ALA A 49 10.31 -4.93 -4.50
N LEU A 50 9.05 -5.13 -4.14
CA LEU A 50 7.88 -4.75 -4.92
C LEU A 50 7.01 -3.81 -4.12
N ILE A 51 6.88 -2.58 -4.61
CA ILE A 51 6.26 -1.48 -3.90
C ILE A 51 5.03 -0.99 -4.67
N GLY A 52 3.84 -1.27 -4.12
CA GLY A 52 2.58 -0.77 -4.64
C GLY A 52 2.23 0.64 -4.14
N GLN A 53 1.07 1.13 -4.56
CA GLN A 53 0.53 2.42 -4.10
C GLN A 53 0.08 2.36 -2.64
N GLY A 54 -0.79 1.41 -2.30
CA GLY A 54 -1.43 1.30 -1.00
C GLY A 54 -2.38 0.10 -0.95
N PRO A 55 -2.74 -0.38 0.25
CA PRO A 55 -3.68 -1.48 0.38
C PRO A 55 -5.10 -1.07 -0.05
N GLY A 56 -5.83 -2.01 -0.64
CA GLY A 56 -7.27 -1.91 -0.83
C GLY A 56 -8.05 -2.42 0.39
N GLU A 57 -9.37 -2.48 0.26
CA GLU A 57 -10.28 -2.95 1.30
C GLU A 57 -9.95 -4.37 1.78
N MET A 58 -9.67 -5.28 0.85
CA MET A 58 -9.37 -6.67 1.20
C MET A 58 -8.01 -6.79 1.87
N GLU A 59 -7.00 -6.12 1.35
CA GLU A 59 -5.66 -6.09 1.95
C GLU A 59 -5.71 -5.55 3.38
N ALA A 60 -6.45 -4.47 3.64
CA ALA A 60 -6.63 -3.93 4.99
C ALA A 60 -7.41 -4.86 5.92
N ARG A 61 -8.38 -5.60 5.38
CA ARG A 61 -9.16 -6.59 6.14
C ARG A 61 -8.36 -7.84 6.50
N PHE A 62 -7.48 -8.29 5.60
CA PHE A 62 -6.70 -9.52 5.78
C PHE A 62 -5.26 -9.27 6.24
N ASP A 63 -4.90 -8.00 6.48
CA ASP A 63 -3.57 -7.55 6.88
C ASP A 63 -2.45 -8.16 6.02
N ARG A 64 -2.64 -8.11 4.69
CA ARG A 64 -1.66 -8.65 3.74
C ARG A 64 -1.59 -7.80 2.47
N PRO A 65 -0.40 -7.31 2.09
CA PRO A 65 -0.24 -6.48 0.89
C PRO A 65 -0.45 -7.36 -0.34
N PHE A 66 -1.10 -6.84 -1.39
CA PHE A 66 -1.42 -7.63 -2.60
C PHE A 66 -2.04 -8.99 -2.25
N PHE A 67 -3.03 -8.99 -1.35
CA PHE A 67 -3.69 -10.20 -0.87
C PHE A 67 -4.14 -11.08 -2.06
N PRO A 68 -3.78 -12.37 -2.12
CA PRO A 68 -4.02 -13.20 -3.31
C PRO A 68 -5.47 -13.25 -3.81
N ASN A 69 -6.46 -13.08 -2.93
CA ASN A 69 -7.87 -13.04 -3.34
C ASN A 69 -8.39 -11.63 -3.70
N ALA A 70 -7.52 -10.62 -3.68
CA ALA A 70 -7.79 -9.30 -4.22
C ALA A 70 -7.44 -9.22 -5.72
N PRO A 71 -8.09 -8.35 -6.52
CA PRO A 71 -7.80 -8.21 -7.95
C PRO A 71 -6.32 -7.87 -8.26
N SER A 72 -5.74 -6.97 -7.46
CA SER A 72 -4.32 -6.61 -7.45
C SER A 72 -3.43 -7.80 -7.14
N GLY A 73 -3.72 -8.54 -6.06
CA GLY A 73 -2.96 -9.73 -5.66
C GLY A 73 -2.96 -10.83 -6.72
N ARG A 74 -4.14 -11.19 -7.27
CA ARG A 74 -4.23 -12.14 -8.39
C ARG A 74 -3.43 -11.71 -9.61
N THR A 75 -3.36 -10.41 -9.87
CA THR A 75 -2.60 -9.88 -11.01
C THR A 75 -1.11 -9.96 -10.75
N LEU A 76 -0.67 -9.59 -9.55
CA LEU A 76 0.71 -9.75 -9.14
C LEU A 76 1.16 -11.21 -9.22
N ASP A 77 0.39 -12.15 -8.65
CA ASP A 77 0.74 -13.56 -8.63
C ASP A 77 0.87 -14.12 -10.07
N ARG A 78 0.01 -13.68 -11.00
CA ARG A 78 0.13 -14.03 -12.43
C ARG A 78 1.39 -13.46 -13.08
N TRP A 79 1.77 -12.22 -12.77
CA TRP A 79 3.00 -11.62 -13.31
C TRP A 79 4.26 -12.32 -12.79
N LEU A 80 4.30 -12.60 -11.48
CA LEU A 80 5.40 -13.36 -10.88
C LEU A 80 5.51 -14.75 -11.51
N GLN A 81 4.39 -15.47 -11.64
CA GLN A 81 4.36 -16.76 -12.31
C GLN A 81 4.84 -16.68 -13.76
N GLY A 82 4.38 -15.69 -14.52
CA GLY A 82 4.79 -15.49 -15.91
C GLY A 82 6.29 -15.15 -16.07
N ALA A 83 6.90 -14.55 -15.04
CA ALA A 83 8.32 -14.27 -14.96
C ALA A 83 9.15 -15.43 -14.37
N GLY A 84 8.53 -16.53 -13.94
CA GLY A 84 9.21 -17.63 -13.24
C GLY A 84 9.69 -17.27 -11.83
N LEU A 85 9.11 -16.25 -11.22
CA LEU A 85 9.47 -15.76 -9.89
C LEU A 85 8.45 -16.25 -8.84
N ARG A 86 8.94 -16.53 -7.64
CA ARG A 86 8.11 -16.84 -6.47
C ARG A 86 7.84 -15.56 -5.69
N ARG A 87 6.64 -15.45 -5.13
CA ARG A 87 6.27 -14.36 -4.23
C ARG A 87 7.22 -14.21 -3.02
N SER A 88 7.74 -15.32 -2.51
CA SER A 88 8.71 -15.34 -1.40
C SER A 88 10.08 -14.75 -1.77
N GLU A 89 10.37 -14.58 -3.06
CA GLU A 89 11.61 -13.92 -3.52
C GLU A 89 11.50 -12.40 -3.52
N ALA A 90 10.33 -11.84 -3.16
CA ALA A 90 10.09 -10.41 -3.15
C ALA A 90 9.81 -9.89 -1.73
N LEU A 91 10.46 -8.80 -1.32
CA LEU A 91 9.95 -7.97 -0.23
C LEU A 91 8.74 -7.21 -0.76
N ILE A 92 7.53 -7.41 -0.21
CA ILE A 92 6.31 -6.82 -0.77
C ILE A 92 5.73 -5.80 0.20
N SER A 93 5.60 -4.56 -0.26
CA SER A 93 5.03 -3.46 0.53
C SER A 93 4.31 -2.44 -0.35
N ASN A 94 3.96 -1.29 0.23
CA ASN A 94 3.33 -0.16 -0.45
C ASN A 94 3.97 1.16 -0.02
N ILE A 95 3.75 2.22 -0.80
CA ILE A 95 4.05 3.60 -0.39
C ILE A 95 3.22 4.00 0.82
N VAL A 96 1.88 3.88 0.75
CA VAL A 96 1.01 4.13 1.90
C VAL A 96 0.56 2.80 2.52
N TRP A 97 0.56 2.72 3.85
CA TRP A 97 0.38 1.44 4.55
C TRP A 97 -1.04 1.26 5.10
N CYS A 98 -1.91 2.27 4.98
CA CYS A 98 -3.32 2.17 5.36
C CYS A 98 -4.22 2.26 4.12
N TRP A 99 -5.41 1.67 4.20
CA TRP A 99 -6.38 1.78 3.11
C TRP A 99 -6.98 3.17 3.10
N LEU A 100 -6.98 3.80 1.93
CA LEU A 100 -7.51 5.13 1.71
C LEU A 100 -8.87 5.02 1.00
N PRO A 101 -9.99 4.99 1.74
CA PRO A 101 -11.31 4.88 1.15
C PRO A 101 -11.69 6.16 0.41
N ALA A 102 -12.44 6.02 -0.69
CA ALA A 102 -13.07 7.18 -1.31
C ALA A 102 -14.15 7.74 -0.38
N ARG A 103 -14.25 9.08 -0.29
CA ARG A 103 -15.31 9.73 0.49
C ARG A 103 -16.65 9.53 -0.23
N LYS A 104 -17.58 8.80 0.39
CA LYS A 104 -18.95 8.61 -0.11
C LYS A 104 -19.96 9.42 0.73
N PRO A 105 -21.06 9.92 0.13
CA PRO A 105 -22.06 10.70 0.85
C PRO A 105 -22.71 9.98 2.04
N ASN A 106 -22.77 8.64 1.98
CA ASN A 106 -23.35 7.80 3.03
C ASN A 106 -22.43 7.56 4.23
N GLY A 107 -21.21 8.13 4.24
CA GLY A 107 -20.23 7.96 5.32
C GLY A 107 -19.64 6.55 5.45
N VAL A 108 -19.97 5.64 4.54
CA VAL A 108 -19.42 4.28 4.53
C VAL A 108 -18.12 4.28 3.70
N PRO A 109 -16.98 3.87 4.28
CA PRO A 109 -15.74 3.68 3.53
C PRO A 109 -15.94 2.71 2.38
N GLN A 110 -15.73 3.16 1.14
CA GLN A 110 -15.92 2.31 -0.04
C GLN A 110 -15.01 2.75 -1.18
N GLY A 111 -14.43 1.75 -1.86
CA GLY A 111 -13.55 1.97 -3.00
C GLY A 111 -12.22 2.59 -2.58
N ASN A 112 -11.31 2.74 -3.54
CA ASN A 112 -10.00 3.31 -3.30
C ASN A 112 -9.96 4.73 -3.87
N ARG A 113 -9.22 5.61 -3.21
CA ARG A 113 -8.75 6.87 -3.80
C ARG A 113 -7.23 6.86 -3.86
N ASP A 114 -6.67 7.70 -4.72
CA ASP A 114 -5.23 7.93 -4.70
C ASP A 114 -4.78 8.63 -3.40
N PRO A 115 -3.58 8.31 -2.89
CA PRO A 115 -2.99 9.04 -1.79
C PRO A 115 -2.67 10.46 -2.26
N LYS A 116 -2.84 11.41 -1.36
CA LYS A 116 -2.34 12.75 -1.57
C LYS A 116 -0.82 12.76 -1.48
N PRO A 117 -0.13 13.74 -2.09
CA PRO A 117 1.33 13.86 -1.98
C PRO A 117 1.81 13.86 -0.53
N GLU A 118 1.13 14.55 0.37
CA GLU A 118 1.55 14.65 1.78
C GLU A 118 1.41 13.31 2.51
N GLU A 119 0.39 12.51 2.17
CA GLU A 119 0.21 11.16 2.72
C GLU A 119 1.28 10.20 2.21
N THR A 120 1.64 10.33 0.93
CA THR A 120 2.72 9.58 0.28
C THR A 120 4.07 9.90 0.90
N THR A 121 4.43 11.18 0.98
CA THR A 121 5.69 11.65 1.58
C THR A 121 5.81 11.18 3.02
N TYR A 122 4.77 11.34 3.82
CA TYR A 122 4.78 10.92 5.23
C TYR A 122 5.04 9.42 5.37
N CYS A 123 4.27 8.58 4.66
CA CYS A 123 4.46 7.13 4.76
C CYS A 123 5.79 6.66 4.16
N TYR A 124 6.29 7.34 3.12
CA TYR A 124 7.61 7.08 2.57
C TYR A 124 8.69 7.28 3.64
N GLU A 125 8.74 8.47 4.25
CA GLU A 125 9.78 8.85 5.21
C GLU A 125 9.69 8.06 6.53
N HIS A 126 8.48 7.79 7.02
CA HIS A 126 8.29 7.18 8.34
C HIS A 126 8.15 5.66 8.33
N HIS A 127 7.92 5.04 7.17
CA HIS A 127 7.67 3.58 7.09
C HIS A 127 8.45 2.91 5.98
N LEU A 128 8.33 3.38 4.74
CA LEU A 128 8.94 2.67 3.61
C LEU A 128 10.45 2.80 3.56
N LEU A 129 10.99 4.01 3.65
CA LEU A 129 12.44 4.22 3.58
C LEU A 129 13.17 3.47 4.71
N PRO A 130 12.74 3.56 5.98
CA PRO A 130 13.33 2.74 7.05
C PRO A 130 13.26 1.23 6.77
N LEU A 131 12.13 0.74 6.25
CA LEU A 131 12.01 -0.67 5.86
C LEU A 131 13.04 -1.04 4.78
N LEU A 132 13.20 -0.21 3.75
CA LEU A 132 14.14 -0.48 2.66
C LEU A 132 15.60 -0.40 3.14
N GLU A 133 15.91 0.50 4.07
CA GLU A 133 17.22 0.56 4.73
C GLU A 133 17.50 -0.69 5.55
N ASP A 134 16.56 -1.10 6.40
CA ASP A 134 16.69 -2.27 7.27
C ASP A 134 16.83 -3.58 6.47
N GLU A 135 16.14 -3.66 5.33
CA GLU A 135 16.16 -4.84 4.44
C GLU A 135 17.26 -4.75 3.35
N GLY A 136 18.13 -3.74 3.40
CA GLY A 136 19.31 -3.63 2.53
C GLY A 136 19.05 -3.13 1.11
N TYR A 137 17.83 -2.67 0.80
CA TYR A 137 17.43 -2.21 -0.53
C TYR A 137 17.96 -0.81 -0.93
N THR A 138 18.74 -0.18 -0.07
CA THR A 138 19.48 1.05 -0.38
C THR A 138 20.89 0.80 -0.93
N ALA A 139 21.30 -0.46 -1.08
CA ALA A 139 22.56 -0.85 -1.72
C ALA A 139 22.53 -0.61 -3.24
N ASP A 140 23.71 -0.37 -3.82
CA ASP A 140 23.88 0.01 -5.23
C ASP A 140 23.39 -1.06 -6.24
N ASP A 141 23.35 -2.32 -5.83
CA ASP A 141 22.96 -3.50 -6.63
C ASP A 141 21.53 -3.98 -6.34
N SER A 142 20.78 -3.26 -5.49
CA SER A 142 19.40 -3.61 -5.14
C SER A 142 18.39 -3.25 -6.22
N LEU A 143 17.38 -4.10 -6.39
CA LEU A 143 16.29 -3.90 -7.34
C LEU A 143 14.96 -3.61 -6.62
N ILE A 144 14.34 -2.48 -6.98
CA ILE A 144 12.98 -2.14 -6.54
C ILE A 144 12.05 -2.00 -7.75
N VAL A 145 10.97 -2.77 -7.75
CA VAL A 145 9.89 -2.73 -8.73
C VAL A 145 8.75 -1.87 -8.20
N ALA A 146 8.62 -0.66 -8.74
CA ALA A 146 7.50 0.22 -8.42
C ALA A 146 6.26 -0.16 -9.25
N VAL A 147 5.14 -0.43 -8.56
CA VAL A 147 3.87 -0.83 -9.19
C VAL A 147 2.85 0.30 -9.08
N GLY A 148 2.59 0.95 -10.21
CA GLY A 148 1.62 2.03 -10.33
C GLY A 148 2.19 3.43 -10.07
N ALA A 149 1.39 4.45 -10.43
CA ALA A 149 1.89 5.81 -10.53
C ALA A 149 2.43 6.42 -9.23
N PRO A 150 1.73 6.30 -8.08
CA PRO A 150 2.23 6.89 -6.85
C PRO A 150 3.55 6.28 -6.38
N ALA A 151 3.70 4.96 -6.53
CA ALA A 151 4.95 4.25 -6.20
C ALA A 151 6.10 4.71 -7.07
N THR A 152 5.91 4.75 -8.39
CA THR A 152 6.95 5.21 -9.31
C THR A 152 7.36 6.64 -8.97
N ARG A 153 6.41 7.56 -8.81
CA ARG A 153 6.70 8.97 -8.52
C ARG A 153 7.42 9.16 -7.19
N ALA A 154 6.99 8.46 -6.13
CA ALA A 154 7.61 8.56 -4.82
C ALA A 154 9.09 8.12 -4.83
N LEU A 155 9.37 6.99 -5.49
CA LEU A 155 10.70 6.36 -5.54
C LEU A 155 11.65 7.04 -6.54
N THR A 156 11.14 7.51 -7.68
CA THR A 156 12.00 7.98 -8.78
C THR A 156 11.95 9.49 -9.01
N LYS A 157 11.03 10.22 -8.36
CA LYS A 157 10.74 11.64 -8.60
C LYS A 157 10.41 11.98 -10.06
N LEU A 158 9.98 10.99 -10.85
CA LEU A 158 9.61 11.23 -12.25
C LEU A 158 8.27 11.95 -12.32
N GLU A 159 8.17 12.86 -13.27
CA GLU A 159 6.94 13.58 -13.58
C GLU A 159 6.43 13.23 -14.97
N GLY A 160 5.15 13.53 -15.24
CA GLY A 160 4.54 13.32 -16.56
C GLY A 160 4.00 11.90 -16.81
N PRO A 161 3.77 11.55 -18.09
CA PRO A 161 3.25 10.25 -18.52
C PRO A 161 4.21 9.10 -18.19
N LEU A 162 3.69 8.07 -17.50
CA LEU A 162 4.51 6.94 -17.02
C LEU A 162 4.75 5.86 -18.05
N ASP A 163 3.95 5.80 -19.10
CA ASP A 163 4.10 4.87 -20.22
C ASP A 163 5.49 4.91 -20.84
N LYS A 164 6.12 6.10 -20.87
CA LYS A 164 7.49 6.31 -21.34
C LYS A 164 8.57 5.77 -20.40
N HIS A 165 8.20 5.34 -19.20
CA HIS A 165 9.14 4.89 -18.16
C HIS A 165 8.90 3.44 -17.74
N MET A 166 7.76 2.85 -18.11
CA MET A 166 7.46 1.44 -17.82
C MET A 166 8.53 0.52 -18.45
N GLY A 167 9.06 -0.40 -17.65
CA GLY A 167 10.10 -1.34 -18.08
C GLY A 167 11.52 -0.77 -18.18
N SER A 168 11.73 0.52 -17.89
CA SER A 168 13.07 1.11 -17.85
C SER A 168 13.75 0.90 -16.51
N LEU A 169 15.07 0.69 -16.53
CA LEU A 169 15.90 0.73 -15.32
C LEU A 169 16.35 2.16 -15.07
N LYS A 170 16.24 2.61 -13.81
CA LYS A 170 16.70 3.92 -13.36
C LYS A 170 17.41 3.80 -12.04
N LYS A 171 18.62 4.36 -11.98
CA LYS A 171 19.34 4.52 -10.73
C LYS A 171 18.67 5.64 -9.94
N VAL A 172 18.26 5.33 -8.71
CA VAL A 172 17.67 6.28 -7.77
C VAL A 172 18.55 6.34 -6.53
N LYS A 173 18.57 7.50 -5.88
CA LYS A 173 19.13 7.64 -4.54
C LYS A 173 17.95 7.73 -3.58
N LEU A 174 17.79 6.69 -2.77
CA LEU A 174 16.71 6.59 -1.79
C LEU A 174 17.01 7.44 -0.55
#